data_AF-A0A960R5D2-F1
#
_entry.id   AF-A0A960R5D2-F1
#
_cell.length_a   1.000
_cell.length_b   1.000
_cell.length_c   1.000
_cell.angle_alpha   90.00
_cell.angle_beta   90.00
_cell.angle_gamma   90.00
#
_symmetry.space_group_name_H-M   'P 1'
#
loop_
_entity.id
_entity.type
_entity.pdbx_description
1 polymer ?
#
loop_
_entity_poly.entity_id
_entity_poly.type
_entity_poly.pdbx_seq_one_letter_code
_entity_poly.pdbx_strand_id
1 'polypeptide(L)'
;MLAGLALSLWGCGGHDHDDHDHDHDHADHDHAHDGDHEHSADYVAEKGESGEKKQAGPNGGRVVTVVEPAVEFFVTDDRKVRLTFVDASIKPIPAAAQVATIIAGDRSAPVKLSFVKDGDSLISEGTLPEGNNFPTVLQIKVNESAPSVIEKFNLNLDDCPTCEHKEYACVCEHEH
;
A
#
# COMPACT_ATOMS: atom_id res chain seq x y z
N MET A 1 -21.71 43.48 16.01
CA MET A 1 -23.11 43.90 15.73
C MET A 1 -23.60 43.09 14.54
N LEU A 2 -24.80 42.53 14.65
CA LEU A 2 -25.63 41.85 13.63
C LEU A 2 -25.11 40.48 13.16
N ALA A 3 -25.61 39.35 13.67
CA ALA A 3 -26.94 38.73 13.51
C ALA A 3 -27.07 37.95 12.19
N GLY A 4 -27.39 36.65 12.28
CA GLY A 4 -27.72 35.82 11.12
C GLY A 4 -27.80 34.32 11.41
N LEU A 5 -28.80 33.91 12.20
CA LEU A 5 -29.29 32.53 12.26
C LEU A 5 -29.99 32.17 10.94
N ALA A 6 -29.74 30.99 10.38
CA ALA A 6 -30.71 30.28 9.54
C ALA A 6 -30.46 28.77 9.60
N LEU A 7 -31.29 28.10 10.40
CA LEU A 7 -31.55 26.66 10.38
C LEU A 7 -32.28 26.34 9.06
N SER A 8 -31.82 25.33 8.33
CA SER A 8 -32.61 24.71 7.26
C SER A 8 -32.72 23.21 7.49
N LEU A 9 -33.97 22.78 7.57
CA LEU A 9 -34.48 21.46 7.88
C LEU A 9 -34.17 20.41 6.81
N TRP A 10 -34.10 19.17 7.30
CA TRP A 10 -34.55 17.90 6.73
C TRP A 10 -34.82 17.76 5.23
N GLY A 11 -34.21 16.73 4.66
CA GLY A 11 -34.71 15.99 3.51
C GLY A 11 -34.23 14.54 3.55
N CYS A 12 -34.88 13.70 4.35
CA CYS A 12 -34.83 12.25 4.19
C CYS A 12 -35.75 11.89 3.01
N GLY A 13 -35.17 11.56 1.86
CA GLY A 13 -35.90 10.99 0.72
C GLY A 13 -35.75 9.47 0.76
N GLY A 14 -36.82 8.76 1.08
CA GLY A 14 -36.91 7.30 0.98
C GLY A 14 -36.81 6.84 -0.47
N HIS A 15 -36.12 5.72 -0.67
CA HIS A 15 -36.15 4.97 -1.92
C HIS A 15 -37.21 3.88 -1.76
N ASP A 16 -38.34 4.07 -2.42
CA ASP A 16 -39.30 3.01 -2.70
C ASP A 16 -38.63 1.97 -3.63
N HIS A 17 -38.70 0.69 -3.26
CA HIS A 17 -38.45 -0.41 -4.16
C HIS A 17 -39.77 -1.17 -4.33
N ASP A 18 -40.33 -1.07 -5.54
CA ASP A 18 -41.46 -1.83 -6.02
C ASP A 18 -41.32 -3.33 -5.69
N ASP A 19 -42.32 -3.84 -4.98
CA ASP A 19 -42.64 -5.26 -4.87
C ASP A 19 -42.91 -5.81 -6.28
N HIS A 20 -42.00 -6.64 -6.77
CA HIS A 20 -42.30 -7.54 -7.87
C HIS A 20 -42.69 -8.90 -7.29
N ASP A 21 -44.01 -9.08 -7.15
CA ASP A 21 -44.68 -10.38 -7.15
C ASP A 21 -44.17 -11.21 -8.33
N HIS A 22 -43.53 -12.33 -8.03
CA HIS A 22 -43.46 -13.47 -8.92
C HIS A 22 -44.00 -14.68 -8.18
N ASP A 23 -45.31 -14.83 -8.35
CA ASP A 23 -46.05 -16.07 -8.21
C ASP A 23 -45.39 -17.12 -9.13
N HIS A 24 -44.66 -18.05 -8.52
CA HIS A 24 -44.26 -19.30 -9.14
C HIS A 24 -44.54 -20.43 -8.17
N ASP A 25 -45.66 -21.12 -8.42
CA ASP A 25 -45.97 -22.47 -7.97
C ASP A 25 -44.71 -23.35 -8.00
N HIS A 26 -44.18 -23.64 -6.82
CA HIS A 26 -43.27 -24.76 -6.62
C HIS A 26 -44.07 -25.92 -6.05
N ALA A 27 -44.41 -26.83 -6.96
CA ALA A 27 -44.81 -28.17 -6.63
C ALA A 27 -43.74 -28.82 -5.73
N ASP A 28 -44.26 -29.30 -4.60
CA ASP A 28 -43.65 -30.16 -3.59
C ASP A 28 -42.54 -31.07 -4.12
N HIS A 29 -41.31 -30.86 -3.64
CA HIS A 29 -40.22 -31.82 -3.78
C HIS A 29 -39.48 -31.94 -2.45
N ASP A 30 -39.84 -33.00 -1.72
CA ASP A 30 -39.18 -33.50 -0.51
C ASP A 30 -37.65 -33.63 -0.69
N HIS A 31 -36.95 -33.19 0.36
CA HIS A 31 -35.50 -33.26 0.52
C HIS A 31 -35.01 -34.68 0.79
N ALA A 32 -33.98 -35.10 0.05
CA ALA A 32 -32.82 -35.81 0.61
C ALA A 32 -31.75 -35.98 -0.47
N HIS A 33 -30.64 -35.26 -0.38
CA HIS A 33 -29.30 -35.86 -0.32
C HIS A 33 -28.24 -34.78 -0.11
N ASP A 34 -27.39 -35.06 0.86
CA ASP A 34 -26.22 -34.33 1.36
C ASP A 34 -25.21 -33.91 0.28
N GLY A 35 -24.56 -32.78 0.53
CA GLY A 35 -23.10 -32.66 0.44
C GLY A 35 -22.49 -32.30 -0.91
N ASP A 36 -21.90 -31.10 -0.93
CA ASP A 36 -20.84 -30.62 -1.83
C ASP A 36 -21.19 -30.42 -3.31
N HIS A 37 -21.79 -29.26 -3.60
CA HIS A 37 -21.87 -28.72 -4.95
C HIS A 37 -20.68 -27.79 -5.22
N GLU A 38 -19.82 -28.24 -6.12
CA GLU A 38 -18.72 -27.50 -6.72
C GLU A 38 -19.23 -26.25 -7.43
N HIS A 39 -18.78 -25.07 -7.00
CA HIS A 39 -19.02 -23.81 -7.70
C HIS A 39 -18.04 -23.66 -8.88
N SER A 40 -18.43 -24.24 -10.01
CA SER A 40 -18.03 -23.76 -11.33
C SER A 40 -18.75 -22.44 -11.61
N ALA A 41 -18.12 -21.32 -11.27
CA ALA A 41 -18.50 -20.01 -11.79
C ALA A 41 -17.32 -19.44 -12.57
N ASP A 42 -17.45 -19.52 -13.88
CA ASP A 42 -16.75 -18.71 -14.87
C ASP A 42 -16.87 -17.22 -14.51
N TYR A 43 -15.93 -16.74 -13.70
CA TYR A 43 -15.54 -15.35 -13.72
C TYR A 43 -14.35 -15.26 -14.67
N VAL A 44 -14.63 -14.85 -15.91
CA VAL A 44 -13.63 -14.15 -16.72
C VAL A 44 -13.34 -12.83 -16.02
N ALA A 45 -12.53 -12.91 -14.95
CA ALA A 45 -11.80 -11.77 -14.47
C ALA A 45 -10.90 -11.38 -15.64
N GLU A 46 -11.20 -10.24 -16.26
CA GLU A 46 -10.30 -9.59 -17.18
C GLU A 46 -8.97 -9.43 -16.44
N LYS A 47 -8.05 -10.35 -16.73
CA LYS A 47 -6.69 -10.39 -16.22
C LYS A 47 -5.93 -9.28 -16.93
N GLY A 48 -6.30 -8.05 -16.60
CA GLY A 48 -5.41 -6.92 -16.73
C GLY A 48 -4.19 -7.18 -15.86
N GLU A 49 -3.06 -6.73 -16.38
CA GLU A 49 -1.81 -6.51 -15.65
C GLU A 49 -0.88 -7.73 -15.63
N SER A 50 -0.17 -7.85 -16.77
CA SER A 50 1.28 -8.03 -16.84
C SER A 50 1.93 -8.67 -15.62
N GLY A 51 2.27 -9.95 -15.75
CA GLY A 51 3.12 -10.68 -14.80
C GLY A 51 4.56 -10.17 -14.80
N GLU A 52 4.75 -8.91 -14.40
CA GLU A 52 6.04 -8.40 -13.96
C GLU A 52 6.29 -8.98 -12.58
N LYS A 53 7.15 -10.02 -12.52
CA LYS A 53 7.63 -10.57 -11.25
C LYS A 53 8.13 -9.40 -10.40
N LYS A 54 7.56 -9.21 -9.20
CA LYS A 54 8.05 -8.22 -8.24
C LYS A 54 9.56 -8.44 -8.11
N GLN A 55 10.35 -7.42 -8.41
CA GLN A 55 11.80 -7.50 -8.31
C GLN A 55 12.22 -6.76 -7.04
N ALA A 56 12.99 -7.42 -6.18
CA ALA A 56 13.59 -6.78 -5.02
C ALA A 56 14.61 -5.75 -5.50
N GLY A 57 14.79 -4.69 -4.72
CA GLY A 57 15.81 -3.70 -5.05
C GLY A 57 17.23 -4.25 -4.89
N PRO A 58 18.25 -3.50 -5.33
CA PRO A 58 19.65 -3.94 -5.32
C PRO A 58 20.21 -4.24 -3.92
N ASN A 59 19.61 -3.71 -2.85
CA ASN A 59 19.97 -3.97 -1.46
C ASN A 59 18.98 -4.95 -0.78
N GLY A 60 18.04 -5.54 -1.52
CA GLY A 60 16.99 -6.39 -0.96
C GLY A 60 15.84 -5.61 -0.31
N GLY A 61 15.71 -4.32 -0.63
CA GLY A 61 14.61 -3.47 -0.19
C GLY A 61 13.39 -3.52 -1.10
N ARG A 62 12.34 -2.80 -0.69
CA ARG A 62 11.09 -2.65 -1.46
C ARG A 62 11.29 -1.60 -2.56
N VAL A 63 11.06 -1.95 -3.82
CA VAL A 63 11.06 -0.98 -4.91
C VAL A 63 9.71 -0.25 -4.97
N VAL A 64 9.78 1.08 -4.98
CA VAL A 64 8.64 2.01 -5.09
C VAL A 64 8.69 2.65 -6.48
N THR A 65 7.76 2.24 -7.34
CA THR A 65 7.69 2.63 -8.76
C THR A 65 6.69 3.76 -9.04
N VAL A 66 5.98 4.25 -8.01
CA VAL A 66 4.99 5.34 -8.16
C VAL A 66 5.64 6.71 -8.43
N VAL A 67 6.96 6.80 -8.32
CA VAL A 67 7.76 7.99 -8.60
C VAL A 67 8.83 7.65 -9.62
N GLU A 68 9.17 8.62 -10.48
CA GLU A 68 10.28 8.51 -11.41
C GLU A 68 11.39 9.51 -11.04
N PRO A 69 12.66 9.07 -10.91
CA PRO A 69 13.11 7.67 -10.96
C PRO A 69 12.54 6.83 -9.81
N ALA A 70 12.35 5.53 -10.05
CA ALA A 70 11.92 4.59 -9.01
C ALA A 70 12.93 4.59 -7.86
N VAL A 71 12.47 4.20 -6.68
CA VAL A 71 13.31 4.22 -5.47
C VAL A 71 13.17 2.94 -4.68
N GLU A 72 14.29 2.35 -4.29
CA GLU A 72 14.31 1.28 -3.32
C GLU A 72 14.28 1.87 -1.91
N PHE A 73 13.31 1.42 -1.11
CA PHE A 73 13.25 1.60 0.33
C PHE A 73 13.92 0.41 1.02
N PHE A 74 15.01 0.66 1.75
CA PHE A 74 15.76 -0.38 2.47
C PHE A 74 15.96 0.01 3.93
N VAL A 75 15.70 -0.92 4.85
CA VAL A 75 15.97 -0.74 6.28
C VAL A 75 17.31 -1.37 6.62
N THR A 76 18.25 -0.54 7.06
CA THR A 76 19.59 -0.94 7.51
C THR A 76 19.56 -1.66 8.87
N ASP A 77 20.64 -2.36 9.22
CA ASP A 77 20.79 -3.03 10.52
C ASP A 77 20.68 -2.06 11.71
N ASP A 78 21.10 -0.81 11.53
CA ASP A 78 20.97 0.26 12.53
C ASP A 78 19.54 0.87 12.60
N ARG A 79 18.57 0.24 11.93
CA ARG A 79 17.17 0.68 11.81
C ARG A 79 17.00 2.07 11.18
N LYS A 80 17.99 2.53 10.42
CA LYS A 80 17.84 3.68 9.51
C LYS A 80 17.25 3.22 8.18
N VAL A 81 16.58 4.14 7.50
CA VAL A 81 16.06 3.91 6.16
C VAL A 81 17.01 4.51 5.14
N ARG A 82 17.43 3.70 4.18
CA ARG A 82 18.15 4.10 2.98
C ARG A 82 17.18 4.14 1.81
N LEU A 83 17.25 5.21 1.02
CA LEU A 83 16.57 5.34 -0.26
C LEU A 83 17.60 5.34 -1.38
N THR A 84 17.56 4.31 -2.22
CA THR A 84 18.43 4.16 -3.38
C THR A 84 17.59 4.37 -4.65
N PHE A 85 17.85 5.42 -5.41
CA PHE A 85 17.14 5.62 -6.67
C PHE A 85 17.61 4.58 -7.69
N VAL A 86 16.71 4.06 -8.51
CA VAL A 86 17.01 3.04 -9.51
C VAL A 86 16.44 3.39 -10.88
N ASP A 87 17.10 2.90 -11.93
CA ASP A 87 16.60 2.97 -13.30
C ASP A 87 15.56 1.87 -13.60
N ALA A 88 15.05 1.83 -14.83
CA ALA A 88 14.08 0.83 -15.28
C ALA A 88 14.61 -0.63 -15.26
N SER A 89 15.93 -0.83 -15.10
CA SER A 89 16.58 -2.13 -14.93
C SER A 89 16.87 -2.45 -13.45
N ILE A 90 16.32 -1.68 -12.50
CA ILE A 90 16.56 -1.79 -11.06
C ILE A 90 18.05 -1.60 -10.71
N LYS A 91 18.79 -0.82 -11.51
CA LYS A 91 20.18 -0.47 -11.22
C LYS A 91 20.25 0.85 -10.48
N PRO A 92 21.11 0.96 -9.44
CA PRO A 92 21.22 2.18 -8.65
C PRO A 92 21.71 3.35 -9.50
N ILE A 93 21.08 4.51 -9.30
CA ILE A 93 21.47 5.79 -9.88
C ILE A 93 21.67 6.84 -8.77
N PRO A 94 22.54 7.84 -8.97
CA PRO A 94 22.82 8.84 -7.94
C PRO A 94 21.62 9.70 -7.55
N ALA A 95 21.43 9.89 -6.25
CA ALA A 95 20.54 10.90 -5.70
C ALA A 95 21.00 12.30 -6.14
N ALA A 96 20.09 13.04 -6.75
CA ALA A 96 20.28 14.42 -7.22
C ALA A 96 19.63 15.42 -6.26
N ALA A 97 18.50 16.02 -6.66
CA ALA A 97 17.80 17.04 -5.88
C ALA A 97 16.58 16.50 -5.11
N GLN A 98 16.38 15.18 -5.11
CA GLN A 98 15.19 14.59 -4.52
C GLN A 98 15.17 14.79 -3.01
N VAL A 99 13.96 14.99 -2.48
CA VAL A 99 13.72 15.14 -1.04
C VAL A 99 12.70 14.11 -0.62
N ALA A 100 12.97 13.43 0.49
CA ALA A 100 12.06 12.45 1.05
C ALA A 100 11.79 12.73 2.52
N THR A 101 10.61 12.30 2.98
CA THR A 101 10.28 12.18 4.39
C THR A 101 9.47 10.92 4.60
N ILE A 102 9.65 10.27 5.75
CA ILE A 102 8.83 9.12 6.14
C ILE A 102 8.10 9.43 7.43
N ILE A 103 6.91 8.85 7.55
CA ILE A 103 6.13 8.82 8.79
C ILE A 103 5.89 7.34 9.09
N ALA A 104 6.35 6.87 10.24
CA ALA A 104 6.35 5.46 10.61
C ALA A 104 6.10 5.28 12.11
N GLY A 105 5.62 4.09 12.51
CA GLY A 105 5.36 3.73 13.90
C GLY A 105 3.88 3.61 14.24
N ASP A 106 3.57 3.56 15.53
CA ASP A 106 2.20 3.44 16.00
C ASP A 106 1.36 4.66 15.56
N ARG A 107 0.09 4.41 15.21
CA ARG A 107 -0.81 5.49 14.75
C ARG A 107 -1.07 6.54 15.83
N SER A 108 -0.93 6.17 17.10
CA SER A 108 -1.10 7.06 18.25
C SER A 108 0.18 7.86 18.55
N ALA A 109 1.34 7.42 18.06
CA ALA A 109 2.64 8.05 18.29
C ALA A 109 3.57 7.91 17.07
N PRO A 110 3.24 8.53 15.92
CA PRO A 110 4.04 8.40 14.72
C PRO A 110 5.35 9.17 14.83
N VAL A 111 6.43 8.58 14.31
CA VAL A 111 7.74 9.22 14.16
C VAL A 111 7.87 9.71 12.72
N LYS A 112 8.24 10.99 12.56
CA LYS A 112 8.59 11.57 11.26
C LYS A 112 10.09 11.67 11.12
N LEU A 113 10.65 11.11 10.05
CA LEU A 113 12.07 11.18 9.73
C LEU A 113 12.31 11.91 8.41
N SER A 114 13.26 12.83 8.43
CA SER A 114 13.83 13.47 7.24
C SER A 114 15.04 12.69 6.75
N PHE A 115 15.44 12.95 5.51
CA PHE A 115 16.56 12.29 4.87
C PHE A 115 17.64 13.30 4.50
N VAL A 116 18.89 12.83 4.57
CA VAL A 116 20.08 13.54 4.12
C VAL A 116 20.79 12.72 3.06
N LYS A 117 21.56 13.39 2.20
CA LYS A 117 22.35 12.71 1.18
C LYS A 117 23.52 11.95 1.83
N ASP A 118 23.64 10.67 1.49
CA ASP A 118 24.70 9.76 1.91
C ASP A 118 25.28 9.09 0.65
N GLY A 119 26.38 9.66 0.14
CA GLY A 119 26.93 9.29 -1.16
C GLY A 119 25.92 9.47 -2.29
N ASP A 120 25.58 8.36 -2.95
CA ASP A 120 24.63 8.29 -4.07
C ASP A 120 23.19 7.97 -3.62
N SER A 121 22.94 7.83 -2.32
CA SER A 121 21.64 7.51 -1.74
C SER A 121 21.17 8.60 -0.78
N LEU A 122 19.96 8.45 -0.25
CA LEU A 122 19.49 9.22 0.90
C LEU A 122 19.42 8.30 2.14
N ILE A 123 19.84 8.79 3.30
CA ILE A 123 19.74 8.08 4.58
C ILE A 123 18.89 8.89 5.55
N SER A 124 18.06 8.23 6.36
CA SER A 124 17.28 8.90 7.40
C SER A 124 18.17 9.49 8.49
N GLU A 125 17.84 10.69 8.96
CA GLU A 125 18.59 11.36 10.03
C GLU A 125 18.43 10.67 11.39
N GLY A 126 17.28 9.99 11.60
CA GLY A 126 17.00 9.17 12.77
C GLY A 126 16.72 7.71 12.43
N THR A 127 16.39 6.94 13.45
CA THR A 127 16.06 5.51 13.37
C THR A 127 14.56 5.30 13.48
N LEU A 128 14.07 4.21 12.89
CA LEU A 128 12.69 3.77 13.05
C LEU A 128 12.35 3.49 14.52
N PRO A 129 11.09 3.71 14.95
CA PRO A 129 10.64 3.38 16.30
C PRO A 129 10.68 1.87 16.55
N GLU A 130 10.73 1.43 17.80
CA GLU A 130 10.67 0.01 18.17
C GLU A 130 9.43 -0.69 17.61
N GLY A 131 9.53 -2.01 17.43
CA GLY A 131 8.50 -2.84 16.80
C GLY A 131 8.86 -3.25 15.37
N ASN A 132 8.16 -4.28 14.88
CA ASN A 132 8.43 -4.87 13.57
C ASN A 132 7.32 -4.62 12.56
N ASN A 133 6.13 -4.22 13.00
CA ASN A 133 4.96 -4.15 12.13
C ASN A 133 4.20 -2.86 12.40
N PHE A 134 4.26 -1.91 11.48
CA PHE A 134 3.57 -0.62 11.60
C PHE A 134 3.29 0.05 10.26
N PRO A 135 2.24 0.88 10.18
CA PRO A 135 1.96 1.67 8.99
C PRO A 135 3.10 2.65 8.71
N THR A 136 3.46 2.76 7.43
CA THR A 136 4.50 3.65 6.94
C THR A 136 3.97 4.46 5.76
N VAL A 137 4.26 5.75 5.78
CA VAL A 137 3.96 6.69 4.71
C VAL A 137 5.26 7.29 4.23
N LEU A 138 5.65 6.97 3.01
CA LEU A 138 6.80 7.54 2.32
C LEU A 138 6.32 8.68 1.43
N GLN A 139 6.88 9.87 1.62
CA GLN A 139 6.63 11.03 0.78
C GLN A 139 7.93 11.39 0.05
N ILE A 140 7.88 11.47 -1.28
CA ILE A 140 9.04 11.75 -2.12
C ILE A 140 8.70 12.92 -3.04
N LYS A 141 9.66 13.82 -3.19
CA LYS A 141 9.62 14.92 -4.15
C LYS A 141 10.84 14.83 -5.05
N VAL A 142 10.65 15.10 -6.34
CA VAL A 142 11.77 15.17 -7.31
C VAL A 142 12.70 16.38 -7.05
N ASN A 143 12.19 17.40 -6.36
CA ASN A 143 12.92 18.55 -5.80
C ASN A 143 12.05 19.28 -4.76
N GLU A 144 12.59 20.26 -4.03
CA GLU A 144 11.88 20.95 -2.93
C GLU A 144 10.54 21.60 -3.34
N SER A 145 10.48 22.13 -4.57
CA SER A 145 9.30 22.83 -5.12
C SER A 145 8.30 21.90 -5.81
N ALA A 146 8.63 20.63 -5.99
CA ALA A 146 7.76 19.66 -6.65
C ALA A 146 6.64 19.16 -5.71
N PRO A 147 5.48 18.76 -6.27
CA PRO A 147 4.47 18.05 -5.51
C PRO A 147 5.04 16.74 -4.96
N SER A 148 4.56 16.33 -3.78
CA SER A 148 4.94 15.06 -3.17
C SER A 148 4.16 13.90 -3.78
N VAL A 149 4.88 12.88 -4.22
CA VAL A 149 4.33 11.54 -4.43
C VAL A 149 4.30 10.82 -3.09
N ILE A 150 3.20 10.15 -2.78
CA ILE A 150 2.99 9.46 -1.52
C ILE A 150 2.80 7.97 -1.78
N GLU A 151 3.63 7.16 -1.15
CA GLU A 151 3.48 5.71 -1.12
C GLU A 151 3.15 5.28 0.32
N LYS A 152 2.08 4.51 0.49
CA LYS A 152 1.64 4.01 1.81
C LYS A 152 1.75 2.50 1.82
N PHE A 153 2.35 1.96 2.87
CA PHE A 153 2.50 0.53 3.04
C PHE A 153 2.67 0.17 4.51
N ASN A 154 2.50 -1.10 4.83
CA ASN A 154 2.81 -1.61 6.14
C ASN A 154 4.27 -2.07 6.16
N LEU A 155 5.08 -1.50 7.06
CA LEU A 155 6.48 -1.92 7.22
C LEU A 155 6.52 -3.10 8.18
N ASN A 156 6.59 -4.30 7.62
CA ASN A 156 6.82 -5.54 8.34
C ASN A 156 8.29 -5.97 8.21
N LEU A 157 9.04 -5.88 9.32
CA LEU A 157 10.46 -6.20 9.44
C LEU A 157 10.73 -7.68 9.77
N ASP A 158 9.68 -8.49 9.90
CA ASP A 158 9.81 -9.93 10.07
C ASP A 158 10.33 -10.58 8.77
N ASP A 159 10.99 -11.72 8.91
CA ASP A 159 11.52 -12.49 7.79
C ASP A 159 10.40 -13.18 7.03
N CYS A 160 10.50 -13.16 5.71
CA CYS A 160 9.58 -13.90 4.88
C CYS A 160 9.81 -15.42 5.03
N PRO A 161 8.76 -16.23 5.26
CA PRO A 161 8.92 -17.68 5.34
C PRO A 161 9.24 -18.35 4.00
N THR A 162 9.06 -17.63 2.87
CA THR A 162 9.14 -18.19 1.52
C THR A 162 10.27 -17.62 0.67
N CYS A 163 10.85 -16.49 1.05
CA CYS A 163 11.98 -15.88 0.35
C CYS A 163 13.01 -15.29 1.34
N GLU A 164 14.15 -14.85 0.82
CA GLU A 164 15.25 -14.29 1.63
C GLU A 164 15.06 -12.83 2.07
N HIS A 165 13.93 -12.21 1.71
CA HIS A 165 13.65 -10.80 2.03
C HIS A 165 12.80 -10.67 3.29
N LYS A 166 12.81 -9.47 3.87
CA LYS A 166 11.81 -9.09 4.88
C LYS A 166 10.44 -8.97 4.23
N GLU A 167 9.39 -9.16 5.03
CA GLU A 167 7.99 -9.12 4.57
C GLU A 167 7.64 -7.82 3.83
N TYR A 168 8.17 -6.66 4.29
CA TYR A 168 7.97 -5.38 3.60
C TYR A 168 8.56 -5.33 2.19
N ALA A 169 9.57 -6.16 1.90
CA ALA A 169 10.27 -6.24 0.64
C ALA A 169 9.99 -7.56 -0.10
N CYS A 170 8.98 -8.35 0.32
CA CYS A 170 8.74 -9.62 -0.34
C CYS A 170 8.34 -9.44 -1.80
N VAL A 171 8.89 -10.33 -2.62
CA VAL A 171 8.60 -10.49 -4.04
C VAL A 171 7.73 -11.69 -4.35
N CYS A 172 7.48 -12.50 -3.33
CA CYS A 172 6.62 -13.66 -3.37
C CYS A 172 5.14 -13.27 -3.55
N GLU A 173 4.33 -14.23 -3.99
CA GLU A 173 2.87 -14.09 -4.17
C GLU A 173 2.07 -14.75 -3.04
N HIS A 174 2.66 -14.96 -1.86
CA HIS A 174 1.91 -15.52 -0.73
C HIS A 174 1.04 -14.43 -0.06
N GLU A 175 -0.01 -14.83 0.66
CA GLU A 175 -0.89 -13.89 1.37
C GLU A 175 -0.17 -13.32 2.61
N HIS A 176 -0.05 -11.99 2.70
CA HIS A 176 0.62 -11.25 3.79
C HIS A 176 -0.37 -10.66 4.79
#